data_AF-A0A7C7NUV1-F1
#
_entry.id   AF-A0A7C7NUV1-F1
#
_cell.length_a   1.000
_cell.length_b   1.000
_cell.length_c   1.000
_cell.angle_alpha   90.00
_cell.angle_beta   90.00
_cell.angle_gamma   90.00
#
_symmetry.space_group_name_H-M   'P 1'
#
loop_
_entity.id
_entity.type
_entity.pdbx_description
1 polymer ?
#
loop_
_entity_poly.entity_id
_entity_poly.type
_entity_poly.pdbx_seq_one_letter_code
_entity_poly.pdbx_strand_id
1 'polypeptide(L)'
;MDRVEFFSLFFNRFDKRNLKPKEVAQEFESFLLEEFLKVGMEPLLEGKSFTQKMYWEQFITTVAEKLSERDPLKFEKMLKAYIEQKKG
;
A
#
# COMPACT_ATOMS: atom_id res chain seq x y z
N MET A 1 10.39 4.71 10.28
CA MET A 1 8.95 5.06 10.36
C MET A 1 8.36 4.38 11.59
N ASP A 2 7.64 5.12 12.43
CA ASP A 2 6.94 4.52 13.58
C ASP A 2 5.63 3.84 13.13
N ARG A 3 5.19 2.80 13.85
CA ARG A 3 3.96 2.05 13.51
C ARG A 3 2.73 2.98 13.45
N VAL A 4 2.69 3.98 14.31
CA VAL A 4 1.60 4.97 14.36
C VAL A 4 1.57 5.86 13.11
N GLU A 5 2.74 6.22 12.61
CA GLU A 5 2.93 7.00 11.37
C GLU A 5 2.50 6.21 10.13
N PHE A 6 2.82 4.92 10.11
CA PHE A 6 2.39 4.00 9.05
C PHE A 6 0.86 3.92 8.94
N PHE A 7 0.17 3.76 10.09
CA PHE A 7 -1.29 3.73 10.11
C PHE A 7 -1.92 5.09 9.80
N SER A 8 -1.32 6.20 10.24
CA SER A 8 -1.87 7.54 9.97
C SER A 8 -1.80 7.91 8.48
N LEU A 9 -0.69 7.58 7.80
CA LEU A 9 -0.52 7.77 6.36
C LEU A 9 -1.52 6.91 5.57
N PHE A 10 -1.70 5.66 5.98
CA PHE A 10 -2.73 4.79 5.43
C PHE A 10 -4.11 5.45 5.55
N PHE A 11 -4.56 5.79 6.76
CA PHE A 11 -5.91 6.32 6.98
C PHE A 11 -6.15 7.73 6.41
N ASN A 12 -5.10 8.53 6.20
CA ASN A 12 -5.21 9.84 5.54
C ASN A 12 -5.43 9.73 4.02
N ARG A 13 -5.05 8.61 3.40
CA ARG A 13 -5.31 8.33 1.97
C ARG A 13 -6.78 7.92 1.71
N PHE A 14 -7.51 7.50 2.74
CA PHE A 14 -8.92 7.11 2.64
C PHE A 14 -9.86 8.32 2.72
N ASP A 15 -10.54 8.65 1.61
CA ASP A 15 -11.80 9.39 1.70
C ASP A 15 -12.91 8.41 2.12
N LYS A 16 -13.30 8.48 3.40
CA LYS A 16 -14.10 7.46 4.11
C LYS A 16 -15.56 7.34 3.67
N ARG A 17 -15.97 8.00 2.59
CA ARG A 17 -17.37 8.07 2.16
C ARG A 17 -17.56 7.21 0.90
N ASN A 18 -17.88 5.92 1.11
CA ASN A 18 -18.45 4.96 0.14
C ASN A 18 -17.55 3.86 -0.46
N LEU A 19 -16.36 3.57 0.08
CA LEU A 19 -15.56 2.43 -0.41
C LEU A 19 -16.13 1.07 0.05
N LYS A 20 -16.29 0.14 -0.89
CA LYS A 20 -16.71 -1.24 -0.61
C LYS A 20 -15.57 -2.01 0.07
N PRO A 21 -15.85 -3.05 0.88
CA PRO A 21 -14.82 -3.83 1.58
C PRO A 21 -13.69 -4.37 0.67
N LYS A 22 -14.02 -4.73 -0.58
CA LYS A 22 -13.05 -5.18 -1.58
C LYS A 22 -12.09 -4.06 -2.00
N GLU A 23 -12.60 -2.86 -2.21
CA GLU A 23 -11.82 -1.69 -2.63
C GLU A 23 -10.86 -1.27 -1.51
N VAL A 24 -11.32 -1.34 -0.25
CA VAL A 24 -10.48 -1.11 0.94
C VAL A 24 -9.34 -2.13 1.05
N ALA A 25 -9.63 -3.40 0.78
CA ALA A 25 -8.60 -4.44 0.79
C ALA A 25 -7.55 -4.23 -0.32
N GLN A 26 -7.99 -3.89 -1.53
CA GLN A 26 -7.08 -3.61 -2.65
C GLN A 26 -6.19 -2.38 -2.39
N GLU A 27 -6.75 -1.30 -1.84
CA GLU A 27 -5.94 -0.12 -1.49
C GLU A 27 -4.94 -0.42 -0.38
N PHE A 28 -5.31 -1.23 0.61
CA PHE A 28 -4.38 -1.68 1.65
C PHE A 28 -3.25 -2.54 1.09
N GLU A 29 -3.56 -3.45 0.18
CA GLU A 29 -2.57 -4.25 -0.53
C GLU A 29 -1.62 -3.38 -1.35
N SER A 30 -2.16 -2.41 -2.10
CA SER A 30 -1.38 -1.45 -2.87
C SER A 30 -0.45 -0.64 -1.97
N PHE A 31 -0.95 -0.12 -0.85
CA PHE A 31 -0.15 0.63 0.11
C PHE A 31 0.99 -0.21 0.70
N LEU A 32 0.72 -1.47 1.08
CA LEU A 32 1.76 -2.38 1.58
C LEU A 32 2.83 -2.69 0.53
N LEU A 33 2.41 -2.93 -0.71
CA LEU A 33 3.31 -3.15 -1.84
C LEU A 33 4.17 -1.92 -2.11
N GLU A 34 3.56 -0.74 -2.08
CA GLU A 34 4.25 0.54 -2.28
C GLU A 34 5.35 0.73 -1.24
N GLU A 35 5.05 0.55 0.05
CA GLU A 35 6.03 0.70 1.12
C GLU A 35 7.13 -0.37 1.06
N PHE A 36 6.78 -1.63 0.73
CA PHE A 36 7.76 -2.68 0.52
C PHE A 36 8.74 -2.34 -0.63
N LEU A 37 8.21 -1.87 -1.75
CA LEU A 37 9.00 -1.47 -2.91
C LEU A 37 9.87 -0.24 -2.61
N LYS A 38 9.36 0.75 -1.88
CA LYS A 38 10.13 1.91 -1.43
C LYS A 38 11.34 1.49 -0.60
N VAL A 39 11.14 0.65 0.41
CA VAL A 39 12.24 0.12 1.25
C VAL A 39 13.24 -0.66 0.41
N GLY A 40 12.77 -1.53 -0.49
CA GLY A 40 13.64 -2.28 -1.39
C GLY A 40 14.44 -1.41 -2.37
N MET A 41 13.92 -0.23 -2.72
CA MET A 41 14.54 0.71 -3.65
C MET A 41 15.37 1.81 -2.99
N GLU A 42 15.34 1.96 -1.66
CA GLU A 42 16.15 2.96 -0.93
C GLU A 42 17.61 3.03 -1.41
N PRO A 43 18.35 1.90 -1.58
CA PRO A 43 19.74 1.93 -2.05
C PRO A 43 19.91 2.48 -3.47
N LEU A 44 18.88 2.33 -4.33
CA LEU A 44 18.89 2.85 -5.71
C LEU A 44 18.59 4.35 -5.77
N LEU A 45 17.95 4.89 -4.72
CA LEU A 45 17.58 6.30 -4.60
C LEU A 45 18.67 7.13 -3.90
N GLU A 46 19.62 6.48 -3.24
CA GLU A 46 20.81 7.14 -2.69
C GLU A 46 21.62 7.83 -3.81
N GLY A 47 21.94 9.10 -3.61
CA GLY A 47 22.67 9.93 -4.57
C GLY A 47 21.88 10.41 -5.80
N LYS A 48 20.58 10.07 -5.93
CA LYS A 48 19.72 10.61 -6.99
C LYS A 48 19.26 12.05 -6.70
N SER A 49 19.06 12.83 -7.75
CA SER A 49 18.49 14.19 -7.62
C SER A 49 17.04 14.14 -7.18
N PHE A 50 16.53 15.25 -6.62
CA PHE A 50 15.12 15.35 -6.18
C PHE A 50 14.13 14.94 -7.29
N THR A 51 14.32 15.43 -8.51
CA THR A 51 13.46 15.09 -9.66
C THR A 51 13.48 13.59 -9.98
N GLN A 52 14.64 12.95 -9.87
CA GLN A 52 14.76 11.51 -10.09
C GLN A 52 14.05 10.71 -9.00
N LYS A 53 14.15 11.15 -7.74
CA LYS A 53 13.43 10.52 -6.62
C LYS A 53 11.91 10.60 -6.82
N MET A 54 11.39 11.76 -7.17
CA MET A 54 9.95 11.95 -7.48
C MET A 54 9.47 11.03 -8.60
N TYR A 55 10.26 10.89 -9.68
CA TYR A 55 9.93 9.96 -10.77
C TYR A 55 9.84 8.51 -10.28
N TRP A 56 10.81 8.08 -9.48
CA TRP A 56 10.82 6.73 -8.93
C TRP A 56 9.68 6.48 -7.95
N GLU A 57 9.37 7.44 -7.08
CA GLU A 57 8.22 7.36 -6.18
C GLU A 57 6.92 7.16 -6.98
N GLN A 58 6.69 7.97 -8.01
CA GLN A 58 5.49 7.86 -8.84
C GLN A 58 5.42 6.53 -9.61
N PHE A 59 6.57 6.04 -10.10
CA PHE A 59 6.67 4.72 -10.71
C PHE A 59 6.30 3.60 -9.72
N ILE A 60 6.88 3.63 -8.51
CA ILE A 60 6.62 2.63 -7.46
C ILE A 60 5.15 2.61 -7.08
N THR A 61 4.53 3.77 -6.85
CA THR A 61 3.10 3.88 -6.57
C THR A 61 2.27 3.25 -7.69
N THR A 62 2.56 3.59 -8.95
CA THR A 62 1.83 3.06 -10.10
C THR A 62 1.97 1.53 -10.24
N VAL A 63 3.17 1.00 -9.99
CA VAL A 63 3.42 -0.44 -10.04
C VAL A 63 2.67 -1.17 -8.92
N ALA A 64 2.70 -0.63 -7.70
CA ALA A 64 2.00 -1.20 -6.56
C ALA A 64 0.48 -1.28 -6.81
N GLU A 65 -0.11 -0.20 -7.34
CA GLU A 65 -1.52 -0.16 -7.73
C GLU A 65 -1.82 -1.24 -8.79
N LYS A 66 -1.04 -1.30 -9.88
CA LYS A 66 -1.28 -2.27 -10.97
C LYS A 66 -1.06 -3.72 -10.56
N LEU A 67 -0.14 -3.98 -9.63
CA LEU A 67 0.07 -5.32 -9.08
C LEU A 67 -1.10 -5.74 -8.20
N SER A 68 -1.58 -4.85 -7.32
CA SER A 68 -2.75 -5.12 -6.49
C SER A 68 -4.04 -5.36 -7.30
N GLU A 69 -4.17 -4.70 -8.46
CA GLU A 69 -5.28 -4.92 -9.39
C GLU A 69 -5.23 -6.28 -10.09
N ARG A 70 -4.04 -6.74 -10.52
CA ARG A 70 -3.87 -7.93 -11.37
C ARG A 70 -3.71 -9.24 -10.60
N ASP A 71 -3.00 -9.21 -9.48
CA ASP A 71 -2.79 -10.38 -8.63
C ASP A 71 -2.94 -9.95 -7.17
N PRO A 72 -4.20 -9.78 -6.69
CA PRO A 72 -4.41 -9.44 -5.29
C PRO A 72 -3.75 -10.53 -4.46
N LEU A 73 -2.86 -10.12 -3.54
CA LEU A 73 -1.89 -10.95 -2.82
C LEU A 73 -2.53 -11.95 -1.84
N LYS A 74 -3.78 -12.36 -2.09
CA LYS A 74 -4.67 -13.12 -1.20
C LYS A 74 -4.88 -12.42 0.14
N PHE A 75 -4.54 -11.14 0.25
CA PHE A 75 -4.72 -10.35 1.46
C PHE A 75 -6.21 -10.10 1.72
N GLU A 76 -7.02 -9.94 0.68
CA GLU A 76 -8.50 -9.98 0.80
C GLU A 76 -8.97 -11.24 1.56
N LYS A 77 -8.42 -12.42 1.22
CA LYS A 77 -8.79 -13.69 1.88
C LYS A 77 -8.30 -13.75 3.33
N MET A 78 -7.07 -13.29 3.59
CA MET A 78 -6.50 -13.23 4.94
C MET A 78 -7.24 -12.22 5.83
N LEU A 79 -7.59 -11.06 5.30
CA LEU A 79 -8.33 -10.01 6.00
C LEU A 79 -9.75 -10.50 6.33
N LYS A 80 -10.41 -11.15 5.38
CA LYS A 80 -11.72 -11.77 5.60
C LYS A 80 -11.66 -12.81 6.71
N ALA A 81 -10.66 -13.70 6.66
CA ALA A 81 -10.45 -14.70 7.71
C ALA A 81 -10.22 -14.07 9.09
N TYR A 82 -9.40 -13.02 9.19
CA TYR A 82 -9.14 -12.31 10.45
C TYR A 82 -10.41 -11.63 11.02
N ILE A 83 -11.21 -10.98 10.17
CA ILE A 83 -12.46 -10.33 10.59
C ILE A 83 -13.49 -11.36 11.07
N GLU A 84 -13.61 -12.49 10.38
CA GLU A 84 -14.51 -13.59 10.76
C GLU A 84 -14.06 -14.24 12.08
N GLN A 85 -12.74 -14.40 12.30
CA GLN A 85 -12.19 -14.92 13.56
C GLN A 85 -12.46 -14.03 14.78
N LYS A 86 -12.64 -12.71 14.58
CA LYS A 86 -12.97 -11.75 15.66
C LYS A 86 -14.46 -11.66 16.00
N LYS A 87 -15.33 -12.27 15.18
CA LYS A 87 -16.79 -12.25 15.39
C LYS A 87 -17.34 -13.53 16.05
N GLY A 88 -16.54 -14.59 16.11
CA GLY A 88 -16.80 -15.78 16.93
C GLY A 88 -16.02 -15.72 18.24
#